data_AF-A0A4Q7N535-F1
#
_entry.id   AF-A0A4Q7N535-F1
#
_cell.length_a   1.000
_cell.length_b   1.000
_cell.length_c   1.000
_cell.angle_alpha   90.00
_cell.angle_beta   90.00
_cell.angle_gamma   90.00
#
_symmetry.space_group_name_H-M   'P 1'
#
loop_
_entity.id
_entity.type
_entity.pdbx_description
1 polymer ?
#
loop_
_entity_poly.entity_id
_entity_poly.type
_entity_poly.pdbx_seq_one_letter_code
_entity_poly.pdbx_strand_id
1 'polypeptide(L)'
;MSIRNSITASGLLRFVLTCVVSFMLLAARGQCFLDELSKDLVDAKTSQVFKSFIAGNEDAMYAYKKLWQANRTELRKSADALFIYTEAIRNPKLRQLGFTDDILARVKGSRLDEGSFVTVMTDLDRFGKTMAAHPTIEFDNFGSLIGKLTDGNPQNTQAAHWIIQDLTENANDFAGKKWNIELSVKNSDDNYAFIDLASNGDPQKFIEYKWLTINTVSKEDFIREFLKRDLYNPDLRGLSLLEWRIKGNKLAKAKVQEYLKSAEGREALESLGYEKAKALFPDDIAKFNEDNFVSFIINKFNQDDVFSAVFK
;
A
#
# COMPACT_ATOMS: atom_id res chain seq x y z
N MET A 1 -22.79 29.34 28.57
CA MET A 1 -22.89 30.54 27.73
C MET A 1 -22.85 30.07 26.29
N SER A 2 -23.99 30.11 25.59
CA SER A 2 -24.19 29.50 24.27
C SER A 2 -23.99 30.57 23.20
N ILE A 3 -23.00 30.41 22.32
CA ILE A 3 -22.81 31.28 21.14
C ILE A 3 -23.42 30.56 19.95
N ARG A 4 -24.71 30.83 19.70
CA ARG A 4 -25.35 30.56 18.40
C ARG A 4 -24.88 31.63 17.41
N ASN A 5 -23.88 31.32 16.59
CA ASN A 5 -23.63 32.10 15.38
C ASN A 5 -24.70 31.74 14.34
N SER A 6 -25.75 32.55 14.30
CA SER A 6 -26.72 32.53 13.19
C SER A 6 -26.08 33.21 11.98
N ILE A 7 -25.63 32.40 11.02
CA ILE A 7 -25.32 32.91 9.68
C ILE A 7 -26.67 33.26 9.06
N THR A 8 -26.97 34.55 8.97
CA THR A 8 -28.16 35.03 8.27
C THR A 8 -27.98 34.84 6.77
N ALA A 9 -29.05 34.52 6.06
CA ALA A 9 -29.05 34.29 4.61
C ALA A 9 -28.43 35.46 3.80
N SER A 10 -28.41 36.68 4.37
CA SER A 10 -27.80 37.86 3.76
C SER A 10 -26.27 37.85 3.74
N GLY A 11 -25.62 37.18 4.71
CA GLY A 11 -24.16 37.04 4.76
C GLY A 11 -23.63 36.09 3.69
N LEU A 12 -24.33 34.97 3.50
CA LEU A 12 -24.05 34.00 2.43
C LEU A 12 -24.26 34.65 1.04
N LEU A 13 -25.34 35.42 0.89
CA LEU A 13 -25.67 36.11 -0.36
C LEU A 13 -24.63 37.16 -0.74
N ARG A 14 -24.07 37.91 0.22
CA ARG A 14 -23.03 38.92 -0.04
C ARG A 14 -21.69 38.30 -0.42
N PHE A 15 -21.31 37.18 0.19
CA PHE A 15 -20.09 36.45 -0.18
C PHE A 15 -20.22 35.86 -1.59
N VAL A 16 -21.36 35.23 -1.88
CA VAL A 16 -21.69 34.73 -3.23
C VAL A 16 -21.68 35.87 -4.25
N LEU A 17 -22.27 37.03 -3.95
CA LEU A 17 -22.30 38.17 -4.88
C LEU A 17 -20.90 38.73 -5.16
N THR A 18 -20.04 38.80 -4.15
CA THR A 18 -18.66 39.33 -4.28
C THR A 18 -17.78 38.37 -5.09
N CYS A 19 -17.97 37.06 -4.90
CA CYS A 19 -17.33 36.05 -5.74
C CYS A 19 -17.88 36.08 -7.18
N VAL A 20 -19.19 36.20 -7.37
CA VAL A 20 -19.84 36.21 -8.70
C VAL A 20 -19.44 37.43 -9.54
N VAL A 21 -19.29 38.61 -8.94
CA VAL A 21 -18.87 39.82 -9.67
C VAL A 21 -17.39 39.76 -10.09
N SER A 22 -16.54 39.11 -9.28
CA SER A 22 -15.14 38.85 -9.66
C SER A 22 -15.02 37.76 -10.75
N PHE A 23 -16.07 36.95 -10.93
CA PHE A 23 -16.16 35.80 -11.84
C PHE A 23 -16.45 36.15 -13.29
N MET A 24 -17.28 37.18 -13.52
CA MET A 24 -17.73 37.57 -14.86
C MET A 24 -16.59 38.12 -15.76
N LEU A 25 -15.42 38.44 -15.19
CA LEU A 25 -14.29 39.04 -15.92
C LEU A 25 -13.23 38.04 -16.40
N LEU A 26 -13.31 36.74 -16.05
CA LEU A 26 -12.24 35.76 -16.32
C LEU A 26 -12.67 34.49 -17.09
N ALA A 27 -13.95 34.31 -17.38
CA ALA A 27 -14.45 33.10 -18.04
C ALA A 27 -14.30 33.15 -19.58
N ALA A 28 -13.08 32.91 -20.07
CA ALA A 28 -12.85 32.54 -21.46
C ALA A 28 -12.52 31.05 -21.57
N ARG A 29 -13.52 30.26 -22.00
CA ARG A 29 -13.40 28.94 -22.66
C ARG A 29 -12.69 27.82 -21.89
N GLY A 30 -13.33 27.35 -20.82
CA GLY A 30 -13.05 26.08 -20.14
C GLY A 30 -14.01 25.90 -18.97
N GLN A 31 -14.46 24.68 -18.68
CA GLN A 31 -15.30 24.43 -17.51
C GLN A 31 -14.48 24.78 -16.25
N CYS A 32 -14.84 25.84 -15.53
CA CYS A 32 -14.08 26.32 -14.39
C CYS A 32 -14.50 25.55 -13.13
N PHE A 33 -13.54 25.17 -12.29
CA PHE A 33 -13.82 24.45 -11.03
C PHE A 33 -14.77 25.23 -10.11
N LEU A 34 -14.78 26.55 -10.21
CA LEU A 34 -15.60 27.44 -9.40
C LEU A 34 -17.06 27.50 -9.89
N ASP A 35 -17.30 27.28 -11.18
CA ASP A 35 -18.66 27.12 -11.70
C ASP A 35 -19.27 25.84 -11.14
N GLU A 36 -18.49 24.77 -11.13
CA GLU A 36 -18.90 23.49 -10.57
C GLU A 36 -19.05 23.54 -9.04
N LEU A 37 -18.14 24.21 -8.33
CA LEU A 37 -18.26 24.45 -6.90
C LEU A 37 -19.55 25.21 -6.57
N SER A 38 -19.85 26.25 -7.36
CA SER A 38 -21.08 27.04 -7.19
C SER A 38 -22.32 26.18 -7.34
N LYS A 39 -22.36 25.29 -8.35
CA LYS A 39 -23.45 24.32 -8.54
C LYS A 39 -23.59 23.38 -7.33
N ASP A 40 -22.48 22.79 -6.87
CA ASP A 40 -22.50 21.87 -5.73
C ASP A 40 -22.94 22.56 -4.43
N LEU A 41 -22.60 23.85 -4.21
CA LEU A 41 -22.98 24.62 -3.03
C LEU A 41 -24.48 24.99 -3.00
N VAL A 42 -25.09 25.27 -4.16
CA VAL A 42 -26.53 25.60 -4.25
C VAL A 42 -27.43 24.37 -4.33
N ASP A 43 -26.90 23.20 -4.70
CA ASP A 43 -27.66 21.95 -4.74
C ASP A 43 -28.23 21.62 -3.34
N ALA A 44 -29.55 21.42 -3.28
CA ALA A 44 -30.27 21.07 -2.07
C ALA A 44 -29.87 19.68 -1.52
N LYS A 45 -29.33 18.80 -2.37
CA LYS A 45 -28.87 17.45 -1.99
C LYS A 45 -27.47 17.43 -1.37
N THR A 46 -26.68 18.48 -1.57
CA THR A 46 -25.34 18.56 -0.99
C THR A 46 -25.41 18.78 0.52
N SER A 47 -24.60 18.04 1.27
CA SER A 47 -24.64 18.07 2.74
C SER A 47 -24.29 19.46 3.30
N GLN A 48 -24.94 19.83 4.40
CA GLN A 48 -24.63 21.08 5.11
C GLN A 48 -23.20 21.07 5.67
N VAL A 49 -22.69 19.89 6.06
CA VAL A 49 -21.32 19.72 6.56
C VAL A 49 -20.31 20.14 5.50
N PHE A 50 -20.47 19.70 4.25
CA PHE A 50 -19.62 20.14 3.14
C PHE A 50 -19.70 21.66 2.92
N LYS A 51 -20.92 22.22 2.86
CA LYS A 51 -21.11 23.66 2.62
C LYS A 51 -20.41 24.51 3.69
N SER A 52 -20.56 24.11 4.95
CA SER A 52 -19.89 24.76 6.08
C SER A 52 -18.37 24.59 6.03
N PHE A 53 -17.86 23.44 5.58
CA PHE A 53 -16.42 23.19 5.48
C PHE A 53 -15.74 24.05 4.39
N ILE A 54 -16.42 24.30 3.26
CA ILE A 54 -15.92 25.19 2.20
C ILE A 54 -15.97 26.67 2.60
N ALA A 55 -16.98 27.09 3.37
CA ALA A 55 -17.24 28.51 3.62
C ALA A 55 -16.06 29.21 4.31
N GLY A 56 -15.37 30.09 3.58
CA GLY A 56 -14.23 30.87 4.09
C GLY A 56 -12.96 30.04 4.35
N ASN A 57 -12.88 28.82 3.81
CA ASN A 57 -11.74 27.93 4.00
C ASN A 57 -10.98 27.73 2.69
N GLU A 58 -9.87 28.46 2.53
CA GLU A 58 -9.05 28.44 1.32
C GLU A 58 -8.45 27.06 1.03
N ASP A 59 -8.04 26.31 2.06
CA ASP A 59 -7.51 24.96 1.90
C ASP A 59 -8.59 24.00 1.40
N ALA A 60 -9.81 24.11 1.92
CA ALA A 60 -10.93 23.29 1.48
C ALA A 60 -11.31 23.60 0.01
N MET A 61 -11.25 24.86 -0.40
CA MET A 61 -11.44 25.25 -1.79
C MET A 61 -10.33 24.71 -2.70
N TYR A 62 -9.08 24.71 -2.23
CA TYR A 62 -7.95 24.13 -2.95
C TYR A 62 -8.07 22.61 -3.08
N ALA A 63 -8.44 21.91 -2.00
CA ALA A 63 -8.71 20.48 -2.00
C ALA A 63 -9.85 20.12 -2.98
N TYR A 64 -10.93 20.91 -2.98
CA TYR A 64 -12.04 20.73 -3.92
C TYR A 64 -11.56 20.84 -5.37
N LYS A 65 -10.77 21.88 -5.68
CA LYS A 65 -10.19 22.08 -7.01
C LYS A 65 -9.37 20.86 -7.44
N LYS A 66 -8.50 20.35 -6.57
CA LYS A 66 -7.64 19.21 -6.87
C LYS A 66 -8.42 17.92 -7.11
N LEU A 67 -9.41 17.63 -6.27
CA LEU A 67 -10.29 16.48 -6.46
C LEU A 67 -11.17 16.61 -7.71
N TRP A 68 -11.61 17.83 -8.06
CA TRP A 68 -12.30 18.09 -9.33
C TRP A 68 -11.40 17.84 -10.54
N GLN A 69 -10.17 18.36 -10.54
CA GLN A 69 -9.18 18.12 -11.60
C GLN A 69 -8.87 16.61 -11.77
N ALA A 70 -8.92 15.84 -10.68
CA ALA A 70 -8.76 14.39 -10.68
C ALA A 70 -10.06 13.61 -11.00
N ASN A 71 -11.13 14.29 -11.43
CA ASN A 71 -12.43 13.70 -11.74
C ASN A 71 -13.05 12.89 -10.59
N ARG A 72 -12.86 13.36 -9.34
CA ARG A 72 -13.39 12.71 -8.12
C ARG A 72 -14.72 13.32 -7.69
N THR A 73 -15.72 13.20 -8.54
CA THR A 73 -17.03 13.89 -8.40
C THR A 73 -17.69 13.72 -7.04
N GLU A 74 -17.72 12.51 -6.48
CA GLU A 74 -18.33 12.29 -5.16
C GLU A 74 -17.42 12.73 -4.01
N LEU A 75 -16.10 12.52 -4.13
CA LEU A 75 -15.15 12.88 -3.07
C LEU A 75 -14.99 14.39 -2.92
N ARG A 76 -15.03 15.16 -4.01
CA ARG A 76 -14.97 16.63 -3.91
C ARG A 76 -16.15 17.22 -3.14
N LYS A 77 -17.26 16.50 -2.99
CA LYS A 77 -18.45 16.90 -2.20
C LYS A 77 -18.42 16.35 -0.76
N SER A 78 -17.39 15.59 -0.38
CA SER A 78 -17.26 15.01 0.96
C SER A 78 -16.32 15.86 1.82
N ALA A 79 -16.84 16.38 2.93
CA ALA A 79 -16.03 17.17 3.88
C ALA A 79 -14.85 16.35 4.43
N ASP A 80 -15.07 15.08 4.76
CA ASP A 80 -14.02 14.19 5.28
C ASP A 80 -12.92 13.95 4.24
N ALA A 81 -13.30 13.75 2.97
CA ALA A 81 -12.33 13.56 1.89
C ALA A 81 -11.49 14.83 1.64
N LEU A 82 -12.10 16.01 1.71
CA LEU A 82 -11.40 17.29 1.58
C LEU A 82 -10.46 17.54 2.76
N PHE A 83 -10.92 17.28 3.98
CA PHE A 83 -10.13 17.40 5.20
C PHE A 83 -8.91 16.49 5.15
N ILE A 84 -9.09 15.19 4.92
CA ILE A 84 -7.97 14.25 4.93
C ILE A 84 -6.98 14.48 3.79
N TYR A 85 -7.47 14.91 2.62
CA TYR A 85 -6.60 15.34 1.53
C TYR A 85 -5.75 16.56 1.94
N THR A 86 -6.35 17.55 2.60
CA THR A 86 -5.65 18.74 3.09
C THR A 86 -4.54 18.39 4.08
N GLU A 87 -4.80 17.45 4.99
CA GLU A 87 -3.79 16.97 5.93
C GLU A 87 -2.63 16.27 5.20
N ALA A 88 -2.95 15.37 4.25
CA ALA A 88 -1.94 14.63 3.52
C ALA A 88 -1.02 15.52 2.65
N ILE A 89 -1.54 16.55 1.97
CA ILE A 89 -0.70 17.46 1.16
C ILE A 89 0.26 18.30 2.01
N ARG A 90 -0.08 18.52 3.30
CA ARG A 90 0.76 19.24 4.24
C ARG A 90 1.89 18.38 4.79
N ASN A 91 1.81 17.06 4.65
CA ASN A 91 2.81 16.14 5.15
C ASN A 91 4.14 16.27 4.38
N PRO A 92 5.22 16.77 5.01
CA PRO A 92 6.48 17.03 4.32
C PRO A 92 7.17 15.74 3.87
N LYS A 93 7.05 14.65 4.65
CA LYS A 93 7.71 13.38 4.33
C LYS A 93 7.05 12.70 3.15
N LEU A 94 5.71 12.75 3.02
CA LEU A 94 5.03 12.26 1.82
C LEU A 94 5.51 12.99 0.56
N ARG A 95 5.66 14.31 0.61
CA ARG A 95 6.20 15.10 -0.51
C ARG A 95 7.63 14.69 -0.87
N GLN A 96 8.49 14.47 0.13
CA GLN A 96 9.85 13.96 -0.09
C GLN A 96 9.87 12.57 -0.74
N LEU A 97 8.90 11.71 -0.42
CA LEU A 97 8.74 10.38 -1.01
C LEU A 97 8.11 10.41 -2.42
N GLY A 98 7.73 11.59 -2.93
CA GLY A 98 7.24 11.78 -4.29
C GLY A 98 5.72 11.95 -4.42
N PHE A 99 4.96 12.03 -3.31
CA PHE A 99 3.55 12.38 -3.37
C PHE A 99 3.37 13.87 -3.64
N THR A 100 2.96 14.22 -4.85
CA THR A 100 2.47 15.56 -5.17
C THR A 100 0.98 15.69 -4.85
N ASP A 101 0.49 16.91 -4.71
CA ASP A 101 -0.94 17.23 -4.55
C ASP A 101 -1.80 16.51 -5.61
N ASP A 102 -1.38 16.55 -6.87
CA ASP A 102 -2.12 15.91 -7.98
C ASP A 102 -2.09 14.38 -7.88
N ILE A 103 -1.00 13.80 -7.38
CA ILE A 103 -0.90 12.35 -7.14
C ILE A 103 -1.85 11.95 -6.00
N LEU A 104 -1.84 12.68 -4.88
CA LEU A 104 -2.71 12.42 -3.74
C LEU A 104 -4.20 12.50 -4.13
N ALA A 105 -4.56 13.44 -5.01
CA ALA A 105 -5.94 13.55 -5.51
C ALA A 105 -6.35 12.34 -6.38
N ARG A 106 -5.37 11.66 -6.98
CA ARG A 106 -5.58 10.47 -7.82
C ARG A 106 -5.57 9.15 -7.05
N VAL A 107 -5.07 9.12 -5.80
CA VAL A 107 -5.06 7.92 -4.95
C VAL A 107 -6.44 7.27 -4.95
N LYS A 108 -6.49 5.98 -5.25
CA LYS A 108 -7.73 5.21 -5.33
C LYS A 108 -8.04 4.58 -3.99
N GLY A 109 -9.32 4.36 -3.76
CA GLY A 109 -9.74 3.44 -2.73
C GLY A 109 -9.63 2.00 -3.24
N SER A 110 -9.41 1.09 -2.32
CA SER A 110 -9.56 -0.35 -2.47
C SER A 110 -11.05 -0.74 -2.50
N ARG A 111 -11.38 -1.94 -2.98
CA ARG A 111 -12.77 -2.48 -3.00
C ARG A 111 -13.32 -2.89 -1.63
N LEU A 112 -12.55 -2.74 -0.55
CA LEU A 112 -12.94 -3.12 0.81
C LEU A 112 -13.29 -1.88 1.64
N ASP A 113 -14.06 -2.06 2.71
CA ASP A 113 -14.46 -0.95 3.61
C ASP A 113 -13.24 -0.26 4.25
N GLU A 114 -12.23 -1.05 4.67
CA GLU A 114 -10.92 -0.55 5.11
C GLU A 114 -10.10 0.12 3.98
N GLY A 115 -10.56 -0.01 2.74
CA GLY A 115 -9.93 0.53 1.55
C GLY A 115 -10.51 1.85 1.07
N SER A 116 -11.44 2.48 1.79
CA SER A 116 -12.03 3.74 1.33
C SER A 116 -10.95 4.81 1.07
N PHE A 117 -11.22 5.79 0.18
CA PHE A 117 -10.27 6.89 -0.07
C PHE A 117 -9.85 7.59 1.23
N VAL A 118 -10.80 7.82 2.14
CA VAL A 118 -10.52 8.48 3.43
C VAL A 118 -9.58 7.62 4.27
N THR A 119 -9.80 6.31 4.32
CA THR A 119 -8.96 5.38 5.08
C THR A 119 -7.54 5.32 4.51
N VAL A 120 -7.40 5.10 3.20
CA VAL A 120 -6.08 5.05 2.53
C VAL A 120 -5.31 6.36 2.74
N MET A 121 -5.98 7.51 2.59
CA MET A 121 -5.34 8.82 2.81
C MET A 121 -4.95 9.06 4.27
N THR A 122 -5.76 8.58 5.22
CA THR A 122 -5.42 8.63 6.65
C THR A 122 -4.18 7.81 6.96
N ASP A 123 -4.10 6.60 6.43
CA ASP A 123 -2.95 5.72 6.62
C ASP A 123 -1.70 6.27 5.93
N LEU A 124 -1.83 6.92 4.76
CA LEU A 124 -0.72 7.61 4.12
C LEU A 124 -0.20 8.77 4.97
N ASP A 125 -1.07 9.63 5.52
CA ASP A 125 -0.62 10.71 6.40
C ASP A 125 0.08 10.17 7.65
N ARG A 126 -0.49 9.13 8.27
CA ARG A 126 0.15 8.43 9.40
C ARG A 126 1.51 7.86 9.01
N PHE A 127 1.60 7.18 7.86
CA PHE A 127 2.86 6.66 7.33
C PHE A 127 3.89 7.77 7.15
N GLY A 128 3.53 8.91 6.55
CA GLY A 128 4.43 10.05 6.40
C GLY A 128 4.96 10.57 7.74
N LYS A 129 4.09 10.66 8.76
CA LYS A 129 4.49 11.05 10.13
C LYS A 129 5.43 10.02 10.76
N THR A 130 5.16 8.73 10.62
CA THR A 130 6.03 7.65 11.12
C THR A 130 7.39 7.67 10.42
N MET A 131 7.43 7.77 9.09
CA MET A 131 8.69 7.84 8.34
C MET A 131 9.50 9.10 8.65
N ALA A 132 8.85 10.19 9.08
CA ALA A 132 9.55 11.38 9.59
C ALA A 132 10.19 11.14 10.96
N ALA A 133 9.52 10.37 11.84
CA ALA A 133 10.06 9.96 13.13
C ALA A 133 11.16 8.89 13.03
N HIS A 134 11.23 8.17 11.89
CA HIS A 134 12.23 7.15 11.60
C HIS A 134 13.08 7.54 10.38
N PRO A 135 13.94 8.56 10.48
CA PRO A 135 14.67 9.11 9.33
C PRO A 135 15.70 8.16 8.73
N THR A 136 16.07 7.09 9.43
CA THR A 136 17.01 6.05 8.98
C THR A 136 16.33 4.96 8.14
N ILE A 137 15.01 5.03 7.92
CA ILE A 137 14.31 4.21 6.96
C ILE A 137 14.38 4.91 5.60
N GLU A 138 15.00 4.24 4.64
CA GLU A 138 15.13 4.74 3.27
C GLU A 138 14.50 3.75 2.29
N PHE A 139 14.03 4.26 1.15
CA PHE A 139 13.40 3.46 0.11
C PHE A 139 14.05 3.72 -1.25
N ASP A 140 14.36 2.65 -1.98
CA ASP A 140 14.56 2.66 -3.42
C ASP A 140 13.26 2.29 -4.12
N ASN A 141 13.02 2.91 -5.28
CA ASN A 141 11.86 2.63 -6.13
C ASN A 141 10.48 2.84 -5.45
N PHE A 142 10.39 3.76 -4.48
CA PHE A 142 9.13 4.08 -3.79
C PHE A 142 8.00 4.53 -4.72
N GLY A 143 8.36 5.10 -5.88
CA GLY A 143 7.41 5.45 -6.94
C GLY A 143 6.55 4.29 -7.43
N SER A 144 7.00 3.03 -7.29
CA SER A 144 6.20 1.85 -7.60
C SER A 144 4.93 1.75 -6.76
N LEU A 145 5.02 1.99 -5.43
CA LEU A 145 3.85 2.00 -4.55
C LEU A 145 2.89 3.14 -4.92
N ILE A 146 3.43 4.31 -5.26
CA ILE A 146 2.63 5.44 -5.73
C ILE A 146 1.86 5.07 -7.01
N GLY A 147 2.52 4.38 -7.94
CA GLY A 147 1.90 3.84 -9.15
C GLY A 147 0.73 2.92 -8.82
N LYS A 148 0.95 1.91 -7.97
CA LYS A 148 -0.08 0.96 -7.52
C LYS A 148 -1.26 1.62 -6.78
N LEU A 149 -1.01 2.68 -6.01
CA LEU A 149 -2.05 3.43 -5.28
C LEU A 149 -2.91 4.33 -6.19
N THR A 150 -2.41 4.68 -7.38
CA THR A 150 -3.10 5.59 -8.30
C THR A 150 -3.63 4.90 -9.56
N ASP A 151 -3.26 3.63 -9.76
CA ASP A 151 -3.75 2.84 -10.86
C ASP A 151 -5.25 2.54 -10.73
N GLY A 152 -5.88 2.18 -11.85
CA GLY A 152 -7.30 1.84 -11.86
C GLY A 152 -7.63 0.45 -11.30
N ASN A 153 -6.64 -0.31 -10.81
CA ASN A 153 -6.79 -1.69 -10.35
C ASN A 153 -6.88 -1.75 -8.82
N PRO A 154 -8.07 -2.02 -8.25
CA PRO A 154 -8.23 -2.02 -6.80
C PRO A 154 -7.38 -3.07 -6.07
N GLN A 155 -6.96 -4.15 -6.74
CA GLN A 155 -6.07 -5.14 -6.13
C GLN A 155 -4.66 -4.59 -5.91
N ASN A 156 -4.16 -3.79 -6.85
CA ASN A 156 -2.85 -3.15 -6.73
C ASN A 156 -2.87 -2.10 -5.62
N THR A 157 -3.94 -1.30 -5.55
CA THR A 157 -4.16 -0.38 -4.44
C THR A 157 -4.20 -1.11 -3.10
N GLN A 158 -4.87 -2.26 -3.01
CA GLN A 158 -4.91 -3.09 -1.79
C GLN A 158 -3.52 -3.55 -1.36
N ALA A 159 -2.74 -4.11 -2.29
CA ALA A 159 -1.39 -4.57 -2.00
C ALA A 159 -0.48 -3.43 -1.52
N ALA A 160 -0.49 -2.29 -2.22
CA ALA A 160 0.31 -1.13 -1.82
C ALA A 160 -0.15 -0.54 -0.48
N HIS A 161 -1.47 -0.48 -0.24
CA HIS A 161 -2.01 -0.04 1.04
C HIS A 161 -1.56 -0.94 2.20
N TRP A 162 -1.48 -2.26 1.97
CA TRP A 162 -0.94 -3.19 2.97
C TRP A 162 0.48 -2.87 3.38
N ILE A 163 1.34 -2.66 2.38
CA ILE A 163 2.76 -2.38 2.59
C ILE A 163 2.90 -1.10 3.40
N ILE A 164 2.10 -0.07 3.08
CA ILE A 164 2.08 1.20 3.84
C ILE A 164 1.63 0.97 5.29
N GLN A 165 0.58 0.18 5.53
CA GLN A 165 0.11 -0.14 6.88
C GLN A 165 1.18 -0.87 7.70
N ASP A 166 1.75 -1.94 7.14
CA ASP A 166 2.76 -2.76 7.82
C ASP A 166 4.05 -1.98 8.11
N LEU A 167 4.55 -1.19 7.15
CA LEU A 167 5.71 -0.31 7.38
C LEU A 167 5.44 0.72 8.49
N THR A 168 4.20 1.19 8.60
CA THR A 168 3.78 2.15 9.63
C THR A 168 3.72 1.51 11.00
N GLU A 169 3.16 0.30 11.10
CA GLU A 169 2.95 -0.41 12.36
C GLU A 169 4.24 -1.03 12.90
N ASN A 170 5.11 -1.49 12.01
CA ASN A 170 6.33 -2.24 12.34
C ASN A 170 7.61 -1.44 12.03
N ALA A 171 7.55 -0.10 11.99
CA ALA A 171 8.66 0.76 11.56
C ALA A 171 10.03 0.46 12.19
N ASN A 172 10.06 0.01 13.45
CA ASN A 172 11.29 -0.38 14.13
C ASN A 172 12.03 -1.54 13.44
N ASP A 173 11.32 -2.48 12.82
CA ASP A 173 11.92 -3.62 12.10
C ASP A 173 12.64 -3.19 10.81
N PHE A 174 12.24 -2.01 10.29
CA PHE A 174 12.74 -1.41 9.06
C PHE A 174 13.84 -0.38 9.30
N ALA A 175 13.99 0.12 10.53
CA ALA A 175 14.93 1.18 10.89
C ALA A 175 16.39 0.80 10.61
N GLY A 176 17.19 1.79 10.21
CA GLY A 176 18.62 1.62 9.93
C GLY A 176 18.94 0.90 8.62
N LYS A 177 17.93 0.71 7.75
CA LYS A 177 18.06 0.01 6.48
C LYS A 177 17.46 0.82 5.35
N LYS A 178 18.06 0.66 4.18
CA LYS A 178 17.46 1.07 2.91
C LYS A 178 16.72 -0.13 2.33
N TRP A 179 15.54 0.07 1.77
CA TRP A 179 14.69 -1.00 1.26
C TRP A 179 14.33 -0.77 -0.20
N ASN A 180 14.55 -1.78 -1.04
CA ASN A 180 14.18 -1.78 -2.44
C ASN A 180 12.77 -2.34 -2.62
N ILE A 181 11.90 -1.55 -3.23
CA ILE A 181 10.51 -1.93 -3.53
C ILE A 181 10.44 -2.51 -4.95
N GLU A 182 9.73 -3.63 -5.11
CA GLU A 182 9.72 -4.44 -6.35
C GLU A 182 11.14 -4.83 -6.77
N LEU A 183 11.88 -5.54 -5.92
CA LEU A 183 13.18 -6.07 -6.29
C LEU A 183 13.01 -7.10 -7.40
N SER A 184 13.58 -6.83 -8.57
CA SER A 184 13.61 -7.77 -9.68
C SER A 184 14.59 -8.91 -9.41
N VAL A 185 14.10 -10.14 -9.49
CA VAL A 185 14.88 -11.37 -9.32
C VAL A 185 14.55 -12.36 -10.45
N LYS A 186 15.45 -13.31 -10.69
CA LYS A 186 15.16 -14.44 -11.57
C LYS A 186 14.52 -15.58 -10.78
N ASN A 187 13.49 -16.20 -11.34
CA ASN A 187 12.94 -17.45 -10.84
C ASN A 187 13.67 -18.67 -11.43
N SER A 188 13.28 -19.87 -11.00
CA SER A 188 13.84 -21.15 -11.46
C SER A 188 13.71 -21.39 -12.97
N ASP A 189 12.78 -20.70 -13.62
CA ASP A 189 12.52 -20.80 -15.06
C ASP A 189 13.24 -19.67 -15.84
N ASP A 190 14.22 -19.02 -15.21
CA ASP A 190 15.03 -17.91 -15.76
C ASP A 190 14.25 -16.63 -16.13
N ASN A 191 12.97 -16.55 -15.74
CA ASN A 191 12.11 -15.40 -15.97
C ASN A 191 12.25 -14.37 -14.84
N TYR A 192 12.09 -13.10 -15.20
CA TYR A 192 12.04 -12.03 -14.21
C TYR A 192 10.72 -12.04 -13.43
N ALA A 193 10.84 -11.97 -12.11
CA ALA A 193 9.76 -11.76 -11.17
C ALA A 193 10.17 -10.68 -10.16
N PHE A 194 9.24 -10.26 -9.32
CA PHE A 194 9.48 -9.20 -8.34
C PHE A 194 9.18 -9.70 -6.93
N ILE A 195 10.05 -9.39 -5.98
CA ILE A 195 9.78 -9.49 -4.55
C ILE A 195 9.35 -8.11 -4.07
N ASP A 196 8.26 -8.01 -3.31
CA ASP A 196 7.66 -6.72 -2.95
C ASP A 196 8.65 -5.78 -2.22
N LEU A 197 9.44 -6.32 -1.28
CA LEU A 197 10.40 -5.53 -0.52
C LEU A 197 11.67 -6.33 -0.17
N ALA A 198 12.84 -5.72 -0.34
CA ALA A 198 14.12 -6.30 0.07
C ALA A 198 15.05 -5.27 0.69
N SER A 199 15.76 -5.59 1.78
CA SER A 199 16.70 -4.65 2.39
C SER A 199 17.99 -4.57 1.59
N ASN A 200 18.53 -3.39 1.37
CA ASN A 200 19.90 -3.22 0.90
C ASN A 200 20.83 -3.50 2.09
N GLY A 201 21.54 -4.62 2.04
CA GLY A 201 22.45 -5.04 3.11
C GLY A 201 22.92 -6.48 2.91
N ASP A 202 23.91 -6.89 3.70
CA ASP A 202 24.37 -8.28 3.77
C ASP A 202 24.34 -8.73 5.25
N PRO A 203 23.48 -9.70 5.63
CA PRO A 203 22.55 -10.42 4.76
C PRO A 203 21.34 -9.58 4.34
N GLN A 204 20.88 -9.80 3.11
CA GLN A 204 19.66 -9.18 2.58
C GLN A 204 18.41 -9.89 3.13
N LYS A 205 17.47 -9.11 3.67
CA LYS A 205 16.14 -9.58 4.08
C LYS A 205 15.14 -9.35 2.96
N PHE A 206 14.26 -10.32 2.73
CA PHE A 206 13.22 -10.33 1.71
C PHE A 206 11.85 -10.44 2.37
N ILE A 207 10.90 -9.63 1.91
CA ILE A 207 9.53 -9.62 2.39
C ILE A 207 8.58 -9.63 1.20
N GLU A 208 7.72 -10.64 1.16
CA GLU A 208 6.59 -10.72 0.24
C GLU A 208 5.30 -10.37 0.98
N TYR A 209 4.45 -9.56 0.36
CA TYR A 209 3.17 -9.16 0.92
C TYR A 209 2.02 -9.84 0.19
N LYS A 210 1.15 -10.51 0.95
CA LYS A 210 -0.08 -11.09 0.40
C LYS A 210 -1.29 -10.45 1.04
N TRP A 211 -2.04 -9.70 0.23
CA TRP A 211 -3.37 -9.24 0.60
C TRP A 211 -4.42 -10.05 -0.16
N LEU A 212 -5.16 -10.89 0.57
CA LEU A 212 -6.19 -11.74 -0.01
C LEU A 212 -7.55 -11.27 0.49
N THR A 213 -8.48 -11.02 -0.43
CA THR A 213 -9.86 -10.64 -0.09
C THR A 213 -10.66 -11.85 0.40
N ILE A 214 -10.51 -12.99 -0.25
CA ILE A 214 -11.11 -14.27 0.11
C ILE A 214 -10.09 -15.40 -0.03
N ASN A 215 -10.23 -16.45 0.79
CA ASN A 215 -9.41 -17.68 0.76
C ASN A 215 -7.97 -17.53 1.24
N THR A 216 -7.24 -18.64 1.10
CA THR A 216 -5.81 -18.80 1.33
C THR A 216 -5.01 -18.44 0.08
N VAL A 217 -3.70 -18.25 0.24
CA VAL A 217 -2.75 -18.28 -0.88
C VAL A 217 -3.00 -19.56 -1.68
N SER A 218 -3.14 -19.43 -2.99
CA SER A 218 -3.38 -20.57 -3.88
C SER A 218 -2.15 -21.49 -3.97
N LYS A 219 -2.34 -22.75 -4.36
CA LYS A 219 -1.21 -23.67 -4.57
C LYS A 219 -0.30 -23.15 -5.68
N GLU A 220 -0.92 -22.61 -6.73
CA GLU A 220 -0.25 -22.07 -7.91
C GLU A 220 0.64 -20.87 -7.56
N ASP A 221 0.13 -19.91 -6.78
CA ASP A 221 0.91 -18.76 -6.33
C ASP A 221 2.02 -19.17 -5.35
N PHE A 222 1.72 -20.08 -4.41
CA PHE A 222 2.71 -20.62 -3.49
C PHE A 222 3.88 -21.29 -4.24
N ILE A 223 3.60 -22.17 -5.20
CA ILE A 223 4.68 -22.83 -5.96
C ILE A 223 5.44 -21.82 -6.81
N ARG A 224 4.75 -20.95 -7.55
CA ARG A 224 5.35 -19.99 -8.48
C ARG A 224 6.24 -18.97 -7.77
N GLU A 225 5.80 -18.47 -6.62
CA GLU A 225 6.45 -17.35 -5.94
C GLU A 225 7.30 -17.84 -4.78
N PHE A 226 6.77 -18.67 -3.88
CA PHE A 226 7.55 -19.13 -2.73
C PHE A 226 8.64 -20.11 -3.15
N LEU A 227 8.29 -21.21 -3.85
CA LEU A 227 9.27 -22.24 -4.19
C LEU A 227 10.17 -21.85 -5.36
N LYS A 228 9.57 -21.41 -6.46
CA LYS A 228 10.30 -21.14 -7.71
C LYS A 228 10.99 -19.78 -7.76
N ARG A 229 10.56 -18.78 -6.98
CA ARG A 229 11.18 -17.46 -6.96
C ARG A 229 11.95 -17.21 -5.66
N ASP A 230 11.30 -17.31 -4.51
CA ASP A 230 11.90 -16.87 -3.24
C ASP A 230 12.94 -17.86 -2.72
N LEU A 231 12.58 -19.14 -2.60
CA LEU A 231 13.55 -20.16 -2.18
C LEU A 231 14.66 -20.35 -3.20
N TYR A 232 14.39 -20.14 -4.50
CA TYR A 232 15.38 -20.22 -5.57
C TYR A 232 16.37 -19.05 -5.56
N ASN A 233 15.95 -17.86 -5.11
CA ASN A 233 16.75 -16.63 -5.15
C ASN A 233 18.16 -16.85 -4.57
N PRO A 234 19.25 -16.69 -5.35
CA PRO A 234 20.62 -16.96 -4.90
C PRO A 234 21.05 -16.13 -3.69
N ASP A 235 20.46 -14.95 -3.49
CA ASP A 235 20.79 -14.04 -2.39
C ASP A 235 20.12 -14.44 -1.06
N LEU A 236 19.14 -15.37 -1.09
CA LEU A 236 18.54 -15.92 0.13
C LEU A 236 19.46 -16.99 0.76
N ARG A 237 20.24 -16.60 1.77
CA ARG A 237 21.24 -17.45 2.47
C ARG A 237 20.78 -17.88 3.88
N GLY A 238 19.49 -18.17 4.01
CA GLY A 238 18.90 -18.64 5.26
C GLY A 238 17.42 -18.28 5.33
N LEU A 239 16.58 -19.20 5.81
CA LEU A 239 15.13 -18.95 5.89
C LEU A 239 14.74 -17.79 6.80
N SER A 240 15.56 -17.46 7.82
CA SER A 240 15.30 -16.32 8.72
C SER A 240 15.33 -14.96 8.02
N LEU A 241 15.81 -14.91 6.78
CA LEU A 241 15.87 -13.72 5.95
C LEU A 241 14.65 -13.56 5.03
N LEU A 242 13.72 -14.52 5.01
CA LEU A 242 12.51 -14.46 4.18
C LEU A 242 11.26 -14.37 5.06
N GLU A 243 10.39 -13.42 4.77
CA GLU A 243 9.07 -13.30 5.37
C GLU A 243 7.99 -13.19 4.29
N TRP A 244 6.92 -13.95 4.43
CA TRP A 244 5.65 -13.75 3.74
C TRP A 244 4.67 -13.15 4.75
N ARG A 245 4.36 -11.85 4.60
CA ARG A 245 3.42 -11.12 5.46
C ARG A 245 2.03 -11.16 4.83
N ILE A 246 1.19 -12.03 5.35
CA ILE A 246 -0.10 -12.42 4.79
C ILE A 246 -1.21 -11.81 5.63
N LYS A 247 -1.91 -10.81 5.09
CA LYS A 247 -2.94 -10.11 5.85
C LYS A 247 -4.02 -11.07 6.34
N GLY A 248 -4.21 -11.08 7.67
CA GLY A 248 -5.19 -11.94 8.34
C GLY A 248 -4.77 -13.41 8.48
N ASN A 249 -3.47 -13.71 8.35
CA ASN A 249 -2.88 -15.05 8.56
C ASN A 249 -3.53 -16.13 7.70
N LYS A 250 -3.85 -15.78 6.45
CA LYS A 250 -4.70 -16.59 5.58
C LYS A 250 -4.02 -17.82 4.97
N LEU A 251 -2.80 -18.16 5.36
CA LEU A 251 -2.13 -19.39 4.95
C LEU A 251 -1.90 -20.26 6.19
N ALA A 252 -2.54 -21.43 6.23
CA ALA A 252 -2.38 -22.37 7.35
C ALA A 252 -1.22 -23.33 7.10
N LYS A 253 -0.53 -23.77 8.17
CA LYS A 253 0.55 -24.76 8.09
C LYS A 253 0.13 -26.05 7.38
N ALA A 254 -1.09 -26.53 7.61
CA ALA A 254 -1.63 -27.69 6.93
C ALA A 254 -1.69 -27.51 5.40
N LYS A 255 -1.99 -26.29 4.92
CA LYS A 255 -1.98 -25.96 3.49
C LYS A 255 -0.57 -25.89 2.92
N VAL A 256 0.38 -25.31 3.65
CA VAL A 256 1.80 -25.37 3.24
C VAL A 256 2.27 -26.82 3.12
N GLN A 257 1.93 -27.68 4.09
CA GLN A 257 2.25 -29.11 4.03
C GLN A 257 1.59 -29.82 2.84
N GLU A 258 0.32 -29.53 2.57
CA GLU A 258 -0.40 -30.04 1.40
C GLU A 258 0.30 -29.63 0.10
N TYR A 259 0.67 -28.36 -0.05
CA TYR A 259 1.30 -27.83 -1.26
C TYR A 259 2.71 -28.40 -1.46
N LEU A 260 3.53 -28.43 -0.42
CA LEU A 260 4.89 -28.99 -0.48
C LEU A 260 4.90 -30.50 -0.79
N LYS A 261 3.85 -31.25 -0.37
CA LYS A 261 3.71 -32.69 -0.63
C LYS A 261 3.04 -33.03 -1.96
N SER A 262 2.45 -32.05 -2.64
CA SER A 262 1.90 -32.22 -3.98
C SER A 262 2.99 -32.60 -4.99
N ALA A 263 2.61 -33.21 -6.12
CA ALA A 263 3.57 -33.59 -7.16
C ALA A 263 4.37 -32.38 -7.65
N GLU A 264 3.69 -31.27 -7.92
CA GLU A 264 4.29 -30.04 -8.43
C GLU A 264 5.17 -29.35 -7.36
N GLY A 265 4.77 -29.42 -6.08
CA GLY A 265 5.57 -28.89 -4.97
C GLY A 265 6.87 -29.66 -4.78
N ARG A 266 6.81 -31.00 -4.88
CA ARG A 266 8.01 -31.85 -4.80
C ARG A 266 8.95 -31.62 -5.97
N GLU A 267 8.42 -31.54 -7.19
CA GLU A 267 9.21 -31.24 -8.40
C GLU A 267 9.91 -29.87 -8.30
N ALA A 268 9.22 -28.86 -7.78
CA ALA A 268 9.82 -27.54 -7.56
C ALA A 268 10.94 -27.58 -6.50
N LEU A 269 10.78 -28.36 -5.42
CA LEU A 269 11.83 -28.57 -4.43
C LEU A 269 13.01 -29.37 -4.99
N GLU A 270 12.77 -30.39 -5.80
CA GLU A 270 13.84 -31.15 -6.48
C GLU A 270 14.66 -30.23 -7.38
N SER A 271 13.99 -29.38 -8.16
CA SER A 271 14.61 -28.40 -9.05
C SER A 271 15.42 -27.32 -8.33
N LEU A 272 15.16 -27.10 -7.03
CA LEU A 272 15.94 -26.17 -6.21
C LEU A 272 17.40 -26.62 -6.04
N GLY A 273 17.61 -27.95 -5.95
CA GLY A 273 18.92 -28.57 -5.78
C GLY A 273 19.45 -28.57 -4.33
N TYR A 274 20.29 -29.57 -4.03
CA TYR A 274 20.86 -29.81 -2.70
C TYR A 274 21.70 -28.64 -2.18
N GLU A 275 22.54 -28.03 -3.03
CA GLU A 275 23.41 -26.91 -2.61
C GLU A 275 22.59 -25.69 -2.19
N LYS A 276 21.45 -25.45 -2.84
CA LYS A 276 20.56 -24.37 -2.42
C LYS A 276 19.86 -24.71 -1.11
N ALA A 277 19.44 -25.97 -0.92
CA ALA A 277 18.89 -26.42 0.36
C ALA A 277 19.89 -26.21 1.51
N LYS A 278 21.19 -26.49 1.32
CA LYS A 278 22.24 -26.18 2.31
C LYS A 278 22.31 -24.71 2.66
N ALA A 279 22.23 -23.82 1.67
CA ALA A 279 22.24 -22.38 1.90
C ALA A 279 21.01 -21.88 2.68
N LEU A 280 19.86 -22.53 2.53
CA LEU A 280 18.64 -22.18 3.25
C LEU A 280 18.64 -22.65 4.72
N PHE A 281 19.35 -23.75 5.01
CA PHE A 281 19.41 -24.41 6.32
C PHE A 281 20.86 -24.66 6.77
N PRO A 282 21.67 -23.60 6.94
CA PRO A 282 23.11 -23.74 7.24
C PRO A 282 23.39 -24.49 8.55
N ASP A 283 22.50 -24.35 9.55
CA ASP A 283 22.66 -25.00 10.87
C ASP A 283 22.26 -26.48 10.88
N ASP A 284 21.68 -26.98 9.79
CA ASP A 284 21.17 -28.34 9.68
C ASP A 284 21.87 -29.17 8.59
N ILE A 285 22.97 -28.69 7.99
CA ILE A 285 23.64 -29.35 6.85
C ILE A 285 23.98 -30.82 7.14
N ALA A 286 24.32 -31.18 8.39
CA ALA A 286 24.62 -32.56 8.77
C ALA A 286 23.39 -33.49 8.87
N LYS A 287 22.16 -32.96 8.76
CA LYS A 287 20.90 -33.69 8.94
C LYS A 287 20.25 -34.12 7.63
N PHE A 288 20.79 -33.70 6.49
CA PHE A 288 20.26 -34.04 5.17
C PHE A 288 21.35 -34.12 4.10
N ASN A 289 21.05 -34.79 3.00
CA ASN A 289 21.95 -35.03 1.86
C ASN A 289 21.16 -34.93 0.54
N GLU A 290 21.83 -35.21 -0.59
CA GLU A 290 21.23 -35.16 -1.93
C GLU A 290 19.99 -36.07 -2.06
N ASP A 291 19.94 -37.19 -1.35
CA ASP A 291 18.84 -38.16 -1.46
C ASP A 291 17.59 -37.75 -0.67
N ASN A 292 17.74 -36.93 0.37
CA ASN A 292 16.65 -36.68 1.32
C ASN A 292 16.33 -35.20 1.59
N PHE A 293 17.03 -34.25 0.96
CA PHE A 293 16.83 -32.82 1.22
C PHE A 293 15.38 -32.35 0.99
N VAL A 294 14.68 -32.88 -0.02
CA VAL A 294 13.28 -32.54 -0.29
C VAL A 294 12.39 -32.91 0.91
N SER A 295 12.52 -34.15 1.40
CA SER A 295 11.77 -34.62 2.57
C SER A 295 12.15 -33.84 3.83
N PHE A 296 13.43 -33.47 3.97
CA PHE A 296 13.90 -32.61 5.04
C PHE A 296 13.24 -31.23 5.02
N ILE A 297 13.20 -30.54 3.86
CA ILE A 297 12.55 -29.23 3.71
C ILE A 297 11.07 -29.32 4.07
N ILE A 298 10.36 -30.32 3.55
CA ILE A 298 8.93 -30.55 3.86
C ILE A 298 8.73 -30.68 5.38
N ASN A 299 9.57 -31.47 6.05
CA ASN A 299 9.49 -31.68 7.49
C ASN A 299 9.83 -30.41 8.28
N LYS A 300 10.78 -29.59 7.82
CA LYS A 300 11.12 -28.31 8.45
C LYS A 300 9.95 -27.34 8.46
N PHE A 301 9.23 -27.20 7.35
CA PHE A 301 8.02 -26.37 7.31
C PHE A 301 6.82 -26.96 8.07
N ASN A 302 6.95 -28.14 8.70
CA ASN A 302 5.94 -28.66 9.62
C ASN A 302 6.19 -28.21 11.07
N GLN A 303 7.38 -27.65 11.36
CA GLN A 303 7.75 -27.12 12.67
C GLN A 303 7.12 -25.73 12.86
N ASP A 304 6.53 -25.46 14.02
CA ASP A 304 5.77 -24.24 14.27
C ASP A 304 6.64 -22.97 14.27
N ASP A 305 7.86 -23.09 14.76
CA ASP A 305 8.86 -22.02 14.79
C ASP A 305 9.30 -21.64 13.37
N VAL A 306 9.63 -22.62 12.52
CA VAL A 306 9.99 -22.37 11.12
C VAL A 306 8.81 -21.79 10.35
N PHE A 307 7.61 -22.37 10.52
CA PHE A 307 6.41 -21.88 9.85
C PHE A 307 6.10 -20.42 10.23
N SER A 308 6.09 -20.11 11.53
CA SER A 308 5.73 -18.77 12.01
C SER A 308 6.83 -17.73 11.80
N ALA A 309 8.09 -18.17 11.63
CA ALA A 309 9.18 -17.28 11.25
C ALA A 309 9.03 -16.79 9.81
N VAL A 310 8.61 -17.67 8.90
CA VAL A 310 8.49 -17.37 7.47
C VAL A 310 7.11 -16.79 7.14
N PHE A 311 6.01 -17.39 7.60
CA PHE A 311 4.66 -16.98 7.26
C PHE A 311 4.03 -16.22 8.43
N LYS A 312 3.90 -14.90 8.27
CA LYS A 312 3.46 -13.95 9.30
C LYS A 312 2.10 -13.35 9.00
#